data_AF-A0A8S0T401-F1
#
_entry.id   AF-A0A8S0T401-F1
#
_cell.length_a   1.000
_cell.length_b   1.000
_cell.length_c   1.000
_cell.angle_alpha   90.00
_cell.angle_beta   90.00
_cell.angle_gamma   90.00
#
_symmetry.space_group_name_H-M   'P 1'
#
loop_
_entity.id
_entity.type
_entity.pdbx_description
1 polymer ?
#
loop_
_entity_poly.entity_id
_entity_poly.type
_entity_poly.pdbx_seq_one_letter_code
_entity_poly.pdbx_strand_id
1 'polypeptide(L)'
;MGEEVEDPQKLKKMAAAAYDYDNDPRWADYWSNVLVPPNMASRSDVINYYKSKFYQRYIDPDLIVEPMASGSTSQPAASSTTHSYTSRTTGTFTTPAPNSTSLRWDGQTIQFSVNAWIFVVAVLAIFPLLPKNLSKRAFRLSFMGTACSSLYSLYSLYGVVSSQFITYLILCMIYVLFTDSPILVTSHCLQKPRAWNLQALQVWFQSVAVTKNFIYSIYCLTFVTSNLCLKFALIPILCLSLQHVAKFLRRNFSRSTLYRKYLEEACVWVDSNTTTLSILSSQAEIGLGFLLIISLFSWQRNVIQAFMYWQLLKLMYQAPATAGYHQSAWARIGRIINPLIRRYAPFLNTPITAIQKWWFR
;
A
#
# COMPACT_ATOMS: atom_id res chain seq x y z
N MET A 1 68.84 22.93 -9.51
CA MET A 1 68.29 21.56 -9.43
C MET A 1 67.25 21.60 -8.33
N GLY A 2 65.99 21.88 -8.67
CA GLY A 2 64.91 21.96 -7.68
C GLY A 2 64.34 20.56 -7.51
N GLU A 3 64.51 19.97 -6.33
CA GLU A 3 63.78 18.77 -5.94
C GLU A 3 62.29 19.14 -5.86
N GLU A 4 61.53 18.76 -6.89
CA GLU A 4 60.07 18.71 -6.80
C GLU A 4 59.74 17.70 -5.70
N VAL A 5 59.25 18.21 -4.56
CA VAL A 5 58.69 17.40 -3.49
C VAL A 5 57.49 16.65 -4.10
N GLU A 6 57.71 15.39 -4.47
CA GLU A 6 56.65 14.52 -4.97
C GLU A 6 55.55 14.43 -3.90
N ASP A 7 54.36 14.91 -4.25
CA ASP A 7 53.18 14.82 -3.40
C ASP A 7 53.00 13.35 -2.97
N PRO A 8 53.07 13.02 -1.66
CA PRO A 8 52.99 11.64 -1.17
C PRO A 8 51.71 10.94 -1.62
N GLN A 9 50.67 11.71 -1.94
CA GLN A 9 49.42 11.20 -2.45
C GLN A 9 49.50 10.70 -3.90
N LYS A 10 50.39 11.28 -4.71
CA LYS A 10 50.62 10.89 -6.11
C LYS A 10 51.28 9.50 -6.18
N LEU A 11 52.26 9.25 -5.32
CA LEU A 11 52.92 7.95 -5.17
C LEU A 11 51.92 6.85 -4.76
N LYS A 12 51.03 7.15 -3.80
CA LYS A 12 49.98 6.22 -3.37
C LYS A 12 48.97 5.89 -4.47
N LYS A 13 48.58 6.89 -5.28
CA LYS A 13 47.71 6.68 -6.46
C LYS A 13 48.39 5.81 -7.53
N MET A 14 49.69 6.00 -7.74
CA MET A 14 50.47 5.16 -8.66
C MET A 14 50.59 3.71 -8.17
N ALA A 15 50.84 3.52 -6.87
CA ALA A 15 50.85 2.19 -6.25
C ALA A 15 49.49 1.50 -6.34
N ALA A 16 48.38 2.22 -6.11
CA ALA A 16 47.04 1.70 -6.29
C ALA A 16 46.76 1.32 -7.75
N ALA A 17 47.24 2.08 -8.74
CA ALA A 17 47.06 1.75 -10.15
C ALA A 17 47.87 0.53 -10.61
N ALA A 18 49.05 0.31 -10.00
CA ALA A 18 49.94 -0.81 -10.30
C ALA A 18 49.63 -2.10 -9.53
N TYR A 19 48.67 -2.06 -8.60
CA TYR A 19 48.29 -3.22 -7.80
C TYR A 19 47.59 -4.29 -8.65
N ASP A 20 47.93 -5.55 -8.39
CA ASP A 20 47.37 -6.70 -9.10
C ASP A 20 46.06 -7.17 -8.48
N TYR A 21 44.97 -6.50 -8.86
CA TYR A 21 43.61 -6.78 -8.37
C TYR A 21 43.06 -8.13 -8.84
N ASP A 22 43.53 -8.65 -9.98
CA ASP A 22 42.95 -9.86 -10.59
C ASP A 22 43.40 -11.14 -9.86
N ASN A 23 44.55 -11.08 -9.16
CA ASN A 23 45.04 -12.15 -8.30
C ASN A 23 44.56 -12.07 -6.83
N ASP A 24 43.85 -11.01 -6.42
CA ASP A 24 43.31 -10.91 -5.06
C ASP A 24 41.90 -11.52 -4.97
N PRO A 25 41.68 -12.64 -4.26
CA PRO A 25 40.35 -13.26 -4.13
C PRO A 25 39.32 -12.34 -3.45
N ARG A 26 39.76 -11.34 -2.66
CA ARG A 26 38.87 -10.36 -2.01
C ARG A 26 38.31 -9.34 -3.00
N TRP A 27 39.00 -9.08 -4.11
CA TRP A 27 38.51 -8.18 -5.15
C TRP A 27 37.29 -8.74 -5.86
N ALA A 28 37.28 -10.03 -6.18
CA ALA A 28 36.14 -10.70 -6.85
C ALA A 28 34.87 -10.66 -5.99
N ASP A 29 34.99 -10.98 -4.69
CA ASP A 29 33.88 -10.90 -3.74
C ASP A 29 33.40 -9.45 -3.56
N TYR A 30 34.32 -8.50 -3.40
CA TYR A 30 33.99 -7.08 -3.31
C TYR A 30 33.25 -6.59 -4.56
N TRP A 31 33.76 -6.87 -5.76
CA TRP A 31 33.17 -6.43 -7.03
C TRP A 31 31.77 -6.99 -7.25
N SER A 32 31.51 -8.25 -6.87
CA SER A 32 30.19 -8.87 -6.97
C SER A 32 29.12 -8.21 -6.09
N ASN A 33 29.54 -7.60 -4.97
CA ASN A 33 28.66 -6.90 -4.03
C ASN A 33 28.42 -5.43 -4.41
N VAL A 34 29.21 -4.86 -5.35
CA VAL A 34 29.02 -3.48 -5.82
C VAL A 34 27.91 -3.45 -6.87
N LEU A 35 26.78 -2.83 -6.54
CA LEU A 35 25.65 -2.60 -7.43
C LEU A 35 25.97 -1.49 -8.47
N VAL A 36 26.69 -1.83 -9.53
CA VAL A 36 26.93 -0.92 -10.67
C VAL A 36 25.85 -1.12 -11.74
N PRO A 37 25.15 -0.06 -12.19
CA PRO A 37 24.23 -0.15 -13.33
C PRO A 37 24.92 -0.74 -14.58
N PRO A 38 24.26 -1.63 -15.35
CA PRO A 38 24.90 -2.36 -16.45
C PRO A 38 25.40 -1.47 -17.59
N ASN A 39 24.88 -0.26 -17.74
CA ASN A 39 25.35 0.76 -18.68
C ASN A 39 26.61 1.52 -18.22
N MET A 40 27.04 1.33 -16.97
CA MET A 40 28.21 1.98 -16.38
C MET A 40 29.31 0.98 -15.99
N ALA A 41 28.98 -0.30 -15.83
CA ALA A 41 29.91 -1.36 -15.42
C ALA A 41 31.03 -1.65 -16.44
N SER A 42 30.82 -1.31 -17.72
CA SER A 42 31.83 -1.48 -18.77
C SER A 42 32.80 -0.30 -18.91
N ARG A 43 32.58 0.81 -18.20
CA ARG A 43 33.46 1.98 -18.31
C ARG A 43 34.70 1.82 -17.43
N SER A 44 35.88 2.05 -18.01
CA SER A 44 37.17 1.91 -17.33
C SER A 44 37.37 2.89 -16.17
N ASP A 45 36.79 4.08 -16.24
CA ASP A 45 36.85 5.08 -15.17
C ASP A 45 36.09 4.63 -13.91
N VAL A 46 34.93 4.00 -14.09
CA VAL A 46 34.13 3.45 -12.98
C VAL A 46 34.85 2.28 -12.32
N ILE A 47 35.44 1.38 -13.11
CA ILE A 47 36.23 0.26 -12.60
C ILE A 47 37.44 0.78 -11.81
N ASN A 48 38.17 1.76 -12.33
CA ASN A 48 39.35 2.34 -11.66
C ASN A 48 38.98 3.07 -10.36
N TYR A 49 37.82 3.73 -10.31
CA TYR A 49 37.31 4.34 -9.09
C TYR A 49 37.05 3.30 -7.99
N TYR A 50 36.41 2.18 -8.34
CA TYR A 50 36.13 1.12 -7.38
C TYR A 50 37.38 0.33 -6.98
N LYS A 51 38.36 0.15 -7.89
CA LYS A 51 39.70 -0.38 -7.56
C LYS A 51 40.40 0.50 -6.53
N SER A 52 40.36 1.83 -6.72
CA SER A 52 40.94 2.79 -5.76
C SER A 52 40.25 2.74 -4.40
N LYS A 53 38.91 2.60 -4.36
CA LYS A 53 38.16 2.40 -3.10
C LYS A 53 38.48 1.07 -2.41
N PHE A 54 38.68 0.01 -3.18
CA PHE A 54 39.09 -1.28 -2.63
C PHE A 54 40.49 -1.17 -2.02
N TYR A 55 41.43 -0.55 -2.73
CA TYR A 55 42.80 -0.34 -2.25
C TYR A 55 42.83 0.54 -1.00
N GLN A 56 42.01 1.59 -0.95
CA GLN A 56 41.83 2.41 0.24
C GLN A 56 41.31 1.59 1.43
N ARG A 57 40.35 0.70 1.19
CA ARG A 57 39.69 -0.06 2.25
C ARG A 57 40.53 -1.20 2.83
N TYR A 58 41.37 -1.84 2.00
CA TYR A 58 42.05 -3.08 2.37
C TYR A 58 43.58 -3.00 2.41
N ILE A 59 44.20 -2.01 1.75
CA ILE A 59 45.66 -1.90 1.65
C ILE A 59 46.18 -0.62 2.31
N ASP A 60 45.75 0.57 1.85
CA ASP A 60 46.23 1.87 2.36
C ASP A 60 45.06 2.82 2.68
N PRO A 61 44.60 2.86 3.94
CA PRO A 61 43.51 3.73 4.40
C PRO A 61 43.75 5.23 4.20
N ASP A 62 45.01 5.64 4.10
CA ASP A 62 45.40 7.04 3.94
C ASP A 62 45.35 7.48 2.46
N LEU A 63 45.01 6.57 1.53
CA LEU A 63 44.76 6.93 0.13
C LEU A 63 43.44 7.72 0.01
N ILE A 64 43.54 9.03 -0.16
CA ILE A 64 42.44 9.91 -0.60
C ILE A 64 42.00 9.55 -2.04
N VAL A 65 40.79 9.01 -2.16
CA VAL A 65 40.11 8.72 -3.43
C VAL A 65 39.16 9.87 -3.78
N GLU A 66 39.37 10.52 -4.93
CA GLU A 66 38.51 11.61 -5.40
C GLU A 66 37.14 11.07 -5.84
N PRO A 67 36.02 11.71 -5.43
CA PRO A 67 34.70 11.31 -5.89
C PRO A 67 34.57 11.51 -7.40
N MET A 68 34.01 10.55 -8.11
CA MET A 68 33.74 10.70 -9.55
C MET A 68 32.87 11.93 -9.76
N ALA A 69 33.40 12.94 -10.46
CA ALA A 69 32.63 14.10 -10.87
C ALA A 69 31.48 13.61 -11.76
N SER A 70 30.26 13.67 -11.23
CA SER A 70 29.06 13.44 -12.03
C SER A 70 28.97 14.60 -13.01
N GLY A 71 29.30 14.33 -14.28
CA GLY A 71 29.34 15.34 -15.32
C GLY A 71 27.99 16.02 -15.54
N SER A 72 27.81 17.18 -14.91
CA SER A 72 27.17 18.36 -15.51
C SER A 72 27.81 19.62 -14.92
N THR A 73 28.75 20.18 -15.69
CA THR A 73 29.13 21.61 -15.82
C THR A 73 29.23 22.50 -14.56
N SER A 74 30.48 22.88 -14.25
CA SER A 74 31.02 24.19 -13.80
C SER A 74 30.34 25.00 -12.67
N GLN A 75 30.99 25.09 -11.48
CA GLN A 75 31.65 26.29 -10.91
C GLN A 75 31.86 26.19 -9.38
N PRO A 76 32.89 26.84 -8.79
CA PRO A 76 33.30 26.68 -7.39
C PRO A 76 32.93 27.88 -6.49
N ALA A 77 32.64 27.63 -5.21
CA ALA A 77 32.86 28.61 -4.14
C ALA A 77 32.85 28.00 -2.72
N ALA A 78 33.94 28.32 -2.01
CA ALA A 78 34.04 28.70 -0.60
C ALA A 78 33.98 27.65 0.54
N SER A 79 35.09 27.67 1.26
CA SER A 79 35.48 27.08 2.54
C SER A 79 34.70 27.61 3.76
N SER A 80 34.55 26.76 4.78
CA SER A 80 34.59 27.20 6.20
C SER A 80 34.89 26.04 7.17
N THR A 81 36.13 26.08 7.65
CA THR A 81 36.69 25.76 8.98
C THR A 81 35.69 25.38 10.09
N THR A 82 36.01 24.34 10.89
CA THR A 82 36.52 24.50 12.29
C THR A 82 36.74 23.15 12.99
N HIS A 83 37.90 23.11 13.66
CA HIS A 83 38.46 22.13 14.61
C HIS A 83 37.43 21.58 15.64
N SER A 84 37.62 20.45 16.34
CA SER A 84 38.74 20.27 17.27
C SER A 84 38.61 19.00 18.16
N TYR A 85 39.77 18.40 18.50
CA TYR A 85 40.17 17.61 19.71
C TYR A 85 39.23 16.46 20.22
N THR A 86 39.64 15.22 20.51
CA THR A 86 40.60 14.78 21.54
C THR A 86 40.76 13.24 21.59
N SER A 87 41.96 12.80 21.98
CA SER A 87 42.27 11.73 22.97
C SER A 87 41.98 10.24 22.74
N ARG A 88 43.11 9.52 22.55
CA ARG A 88 43.44 8.17 23.03
C ARG A 88 43.00 7.90 24.48
N THR A 89 42.57 6.66 24.77
CA THR A 89 43.11 5.68 25.78
C THR A 89 42.07 4.56 26.05
N THR A 90 42.38 3.31 25.68
CA THR A 90 42.79 2.16 26.53
C THR A 90 41.64 1.37 27.17
N GLY A 91 41.46 0.13 26.68
CA GLY A 91 41.06 -1.08 27.41
C GLY A 91 39.72 -1.10 28.15
N THR A 92 38.84 -2.04 27.81
CA THR A 92 38.22 -3.03 28.72
C THR A 92 37.30 -3.95 27.91
N PHE A 93 37.35 -5.25 28.19
CA PHE A 93 36.42 -6.26 27.70
C PHE A 93 34.96 -5.87 28.00
N THR A 94 34.11 -5.81 26.98
CA THR A 94 32.66 -5.81 27.16
C THR A 94 31.99 -6.74 26.15
N THR A 95 31.33 -7.74 26.70
CA THR A 95 30.17 -8.50 26.19
C THR A 95 29.45 -7.87 24.98
N PRO A 96 28.97 -8.68 24.01
CA PRO A 96 28.19 -8.17 22.89
C PRO A 96 26.97 -7.42 23.43
N ALA A 97 26.86 -6.15 23.04
CA ALA A 97 25.72 -5.30 23.36
C ALA A 97 24.42 -5.99 22.88
N PRO A 98 23.32 -5.93 23.66
CA PRO A 98 22.04 -6.40 23.18
C PRO A 98 21.69 -5.53 21.97
N ASN A 99 21.41 -6.17 20.84
CA ASN A 99 20.93 -5.51 19.64
C ASN A 99 19.91 -4.45 20.04
N SER A 100 20.26 -3.18 19.84
CA SER A 100 19.30 -2.10 19.88
C SER A 100 18.28 -2.44 18.79
N THR A 101 17.12 -2.94 19.22
CA THR A 101 15.95 -3.04 18.37
C THR A 101 15.65 -1.61 17.96
N SER A 102 16.19 -1.22 16.80
CA SER A 102 15.64 -0.11 16.05
C SER A 102 14.13 -0.35 16.03
N LEU A 103 13.37 0.72 16.24
CA LEU A 103 11.92 0.78 16.18
C LEU A 103 11.45 0.43 14.75
N ARG A 104 11.73 -0.81 14.33
CA ARG A 104 11.25 -1.45 13.12
C ARG A 104 9.82 -1.82 13.45
N TRP A 105 8.94 -0.85 13.27
CA TRP A 105 7.50 -1.09 13.30
C TRP A 105 7.21 -2.27 12.39
N ASP A 106 6.86 -3.40 13.00
CA ASP A 106 6.55 -4.62 12.27
C ASP A 106 5.32 -4.34 11.40
N GLY A 107 5.38 -4.72 10.11
CA GLY A 107 4.33 -4.39 9.14
C GLY A 107 2.94 -4.88 9.58
N GLN A 108 2.88 -5.98 10.35
CA GLN A 108 1.64 -6.49 10.94
C GLN A 108 1.06 -5.53 11.99
N THR A 109 1.90 -4.87 12.77
CA THR A 109 1.49 -3.90 13.80
C THR A 109 0.93 -2.64 13.15
N ILE A 110 1.52 -2.19 12.03
CA ILE A 110 1.01 -1.06 11.24
C ILE A 110 -0.34 -1.42 10.61
N GLN A 111 -0.46 -2.60 9.99
CA GLN A 111 -1.74 -3.05 9.43
C GLN A 111 -2.82 -3.16 10.51
N PHE A 112 -2.46 -3.65 11.69
CA PHE A 112 -3.37 -3.70 12.83
C PHE A 112 -3.83 -2.32 13.27
N SER A 113 -2.91 -1.37 13.49
CA SER A 113 -3.27 -0.03 13.97
C SER A 113 -4.20 0.70 12.99
N VAL A 114 -3.95 0.56 11.68
CA VAL A 114 -4.81 1.11 10.63
C VAL A 114 -6.19 0.44 10.64
N ASN A 115 -6.26 -0.89 10.69
CA ASN A 115 -7.56 -1.60 10.72
C ASN A 115 -8.35 -1.34 12.02
N ALA A 116 -7.67 -1.22 13.16
CA ALA A 116 -8.28 -0.86 14.43
C ALA A 116 -8.83 0.58 14.40
N TRP A 117 -8.07 1.51 13.83
CA TRP A 117 -8.54 2.88 13.63
C TRP A 117 -9.76 2.92 12.70
N ILE A 118 -9.74 2.23 11.56
CA ILE A 118 -10.88 2.12 10.65
C ILE A 118 -12.13 1.61 11.39
N PHE A 119 -11.97 0.55 12.20
CA PHE A 119 -13.05 -0.03 12.98
C PHE A 119 -13.67 1.01 13.92
N VAL A 120 -12.85 1.70 14.72
CA VAL A 120 -13.31 2.73 15.66
C VAL A 120 -14.03 3.86 14.92
N VAL A 121 -13.46 4.39 13.84
CA VAL A 121 -14.06 5.49 13.07
C VAL A 121 -15.37 5.06 12.40
N ALA A 122 -15.46 3.82 11.92
CA ALA A 122 -16.68 3.31 11.28
C ALA A 122 -17.81 3.12 12.30
N VAL A 123 -17.48 2.63 13.50
CA VAL A 123 -18.43 2.54 14.62
C VAL A 123 -18.95 3.94 14.99
N LEU A 124 -18.06 4.92 15.15
CA LEU A 124 -18.44 6.31 15.44
C LEU A 124 -19.32 6.93 14.35
N ALA A 125 -19.07 6.62 13.08
CA ALA A 125 -19.87 7.14 11.96
C ALA A 125 -21.30 6.59 11.95
N ILE A 126 -21.51 5.35 12.40
CA ILE A 126 -22.83 4.72 12.48
C ILE A 126 -23.64 5.27 13.66
N PHE A 127 -23.01 5.49 14.82
CA PHE A 127 -23.70 5.96 16.02
C PHE A 127 -24.46 7.29 15.75
N PRO A 128 -25.77 7.34 16.05
CA PRO A 128 -26.60 8.51 15.75
C PRO A 128 -26.34 9.71 16.67
N LEU A 129 -25.50 9.55 17.69
CA LEU A 129 -25.20 10.58 18.70
C LEU A 129 -24.21 11.65 18.21
N LEU A 130 -23.53 11.44 17.07
CA LEU A 130 -22.55 12.39 16.55
C LEU A 130 -23.21 13.46 15.66
N PRO A 131 -22.75 14.73 15.73
CA PRO A 131 -23.22 15.77 14.83
C PRO A 131 -22.93 15.41 13.36
N LYS A 132 -23.86 15.76 12.46
CA LYS A 132 -23.87 15.34 11.05
C LYS A 132 -22.55 15.63 10.33
N ASN A 133 -21.88 16.74 10.66
CA ASN A 133 -20.60 17.12 10.07
C ASN A 133 -19.46 16.17 10.47
N LEU A 134 -19.41 15.74 11.73
CA LEU A 134 -18.41 14.77 12.21
C LEU A 134 -18.71 13.37 11.67
N SER A 135 -19.98 12.94 11.66
CA SER A 135 -20.37 11.65 11.09
C SER A 135 -20.02 11.54 9.60
N LYS A 136 -20.21 12.61 8.80
CA LYS A 136 -19.80 12.65 7.38
C LYS A 136 -18.29 12.56 7.19
N ARG A 137 -17.51 13.26 8.03
CA ARG A 137 -16.04 13.19 8.02
C ARG A 137 -15.54 11.80 8.43
N ALA A 138 -16.09 11.25 9.50
CA ALA A 138 -15.78 9.91 9.99
C ALA A 138 -16.12 8.85 8.92
N PHE A 139 -17.29 8.96 8.28
CA PHE A 139 -17.67 8.11 7.14
C PHE A 139 -16.59 8.13 6.06
N ARG A 140 -16.24 9.30 5.53
CA ARG A 140 -15.20 9.44 4.49
C ARG A 140 -13.85 8.89 4.93
N LEU A 141 -13.46 9.14 6.17
CA LEU A 141 -12.20 8.64 6.76
C LEU A 141 -12.17 7.12 6.84
N SER A 142 -13.28 6.44 7.20
CA SER A 142 -13.35 4.98 7.23
C SER A 142 -13.14 4.35 5.87
N PHE A 143 -13.81 4.85 4.82
CA PHE A 143 -13.60 4.35 3.46
C PHE A 143 -12.18 4.65 2.99
N MET A 144 -11.66 5.87 3.25
CA MET A 144 -10.31 6.25 2.85
C MET A 144 -9.25 5.37 3.50
N GLY A 145 -9.34 5.16 4.81
CA GLY A 145 -8.45 4.26 5.55
C GLY A 145 -8.44 2.86 4.98
N THR A 146 -9.64 2.34 4.67
CA THR A 146 -9.80 1.00 4.09
C THR A 146 -9.19 0.91 2.69
N ALA A 147 -9.39 1.92 1.84
CA ALA A 147 -8.75 2.00 0.53
C ALA A 147 -7.22 1.98 0.66
N CYS A 148 -6.65 2.84 1.50
CA CYS A 148 -5.19 2.90 1.72
C CYS A 148 -4.64 1.57 2.29
N SER A 149 -5.32 0.98 3.27
CA SER A 149 -4.94 -0.30 3.90
C SER A 149 -4.98 -1.45 2.90
N SER A 150 -6.02 -1.50 2.07
CA SER A 150 -6.18 -2.54 1.04
C SER A 150 -5.14 -2.41 -0.09
N LEU A 151 -4.85 -1.19 -0.54
CA LEU A 151 -3.78 -0.90 -1.51
C LEU A 151 -2.40 -1.23 -0.96
N TYR A 152 -2.13 -0.90 0.32
CA TYR A 152 -0.88 -1.27 0.98
C TYR A 152 -0.73 -2.79 1.10
N SER A 153 -1.80 -3.49 1.46
CA SER A 153 -1.80 -4.96 1.52
C SER A 153 -1.54 -5.57 0.14
N LEU A 154 -2.15 -5.01 -0.90
CA LEU A 154 -1.94 -5.44 -2.27
C LEU A 154 -0.49 -5.20 -2.73
N TYR A 155 0.10 -4.06 -2.37
CA TYR A 155 1.51 -3.79 -2.62
C TYR A 155 2.42 -4.81 -1.95
N SER A 156 2.21 -5.06 -0.65
CA SER A 156 3.05 -5.99 0.11
C SER A 156 3.02 -7.42 -0.45
N LEU A 157 1.90 -7.82 -1.05
CA LEU A 157 1.72 -9.18 -1.57
C LEU A 157 2.16 -9.33 -3.04
N TYR A 158 1.93 -8.31 -3.86
CA TYR A 158 2.18 -8.39 -5.31
C TYR A 158 3.44 -7.67 -5.77
N GLY A 159 4.10 -6.84 -4.95
CA GLY A 159 5.45 -6.29 -5.16
C GLY A 159 5.72 -5.44 -6.41
N VAL A 160 4.77 -5.38 -7.35
CA VAL A 160 4.97 -4.84 -8.71
C VAL A 160 4.71 -3.33 -8.79
N VAL A 161 4.08 -2.75 -7.77
CA VAL A 161 3.71 -1.33 -7.75
C VAL A 161 4.81 -0.53 -7.06
N SER A 162 5.41 0.48 -7.72
CA SER A 162 6.45 1.31 -7.10
C SER A 162 5.98 1.90 -5.75
N SER A 163 6.84 1.87 -4.72
CA SER A 163 6.60 2.52 -3.41
C SER A 163 6.18 3.99 -3.57
N GLN A 164 6.69 4.67 -4.62
CA GLN A 164 6.31 6.03 -4.96
C GLN A 164 4.84 6.14 -5.39
N PHE A 165 4.29 5.17 -6.12
CA PHE A 165 2.89 5.20 -6.58
C PHE A 165 1.89 5.01 -5.44
N ILE A 166 2.21 4.17 -4.45
CA ILE A 166 1.35 3.99 -3.27
C ILE A 166 1.42 5.20 -2.38
N THR A 167 2.62 5.74 -2.16
CA THR A 167 2.79 7.02 -1.45
C THR A 167 2.02 8.12 -2.16
N TYR A 168 2.03 8.13 -3.49
CA TYR A 168 1.31 9.08 -4.31
C TYR A 168 -0.22 8.93 -4.24
N LEU A 169 -0.74 7.71 -4.32
CA LEU A 169 -2.16 7.43 -4.11
C LEU A 169 -2.58 7.80 -2.69
N ILE A 170 -1.78 7.45 -1.67
CA ILE A 170 -2.05 7.81 -0.28
C ILE A 170 -2.02 9.33 -0.10
N LEU A 171 -1.06 10.05 -0.69
CA LEU A 171 -1.00 11.51 -0.65
C LEU A 171 -2.16 12.17 -1.40
N CYS A 172 -2.59 11.62 -2.54
CA CYS A 172 -3.76 12.08 -3.28
C CYS A 172 -5.05 11.83 -2.47
N MET A 173 -5.16 10.67 -1.83
CA MET A 173 -6.23 10.34 -0.89
C MET A 173 -6.23 11.26 0.34
N ILE A 174 -5.06 11.59 0.91
CA ILE A 174 -4.92 12.56 2.01
C ILE A 174 -5.28 13.98 1.53
N TYR A 175 -4.87 14.39 0.35
CA TYR A 175 -5.21 15.70 -0.23
C TYR A 175 -6.73 15.85 -0.40
N VAL A 176 -7.43 14.79 -0.81
CA VAL A 176 -8.90 14.69 -0.85
C VAL A 176 -9.53 14.74 0.55
N LEU A 177 -8.82 14.39 1.63
CA LEU A 177 -9.32 14.58 3.02
C LEU A 177 -9.33 16.05 3.47
N PHE A 178 -8.44 16.88 2.91
CA PHE A 178 -8.25 18.27 3.35
C PHE A 178 -8.83 19.33 2.42
N THR A 179 -9.23 18.96 1.20
CA THR A 179 -9.86 19.89 0.25
C THR A 179 -11.24 19.39 -0.18
N ASP A 180 -12.28 20.21 -0.01
CA ASP A 180 -13.66 19.91 -0.44
C ASP A 180 -13.86 19.99 -1.97
N SER A 181 -12.78 20.16 -2.75
CA SER A 181 -12.81 20.45 -4.18
C SER A 181 -12.18 19.31 -5.01
N PRO A 182 -12.99 18.49 -5.73
CA PRO A 182 -12.49 17.37 -6.53
C PRO A 182 -11.85 17.76 -7.87
N ILE A 183 -11.87 19.04 -8.26
CA ILE A 183 -11.61 19.49 -9.63
C ILE A 183 -10.11 19.77 -9.90
N LEU A 184 -9.31 20.07 -8.88
CA LEU A 184 -7.89 20.42 -9.07
C LEU A 184 -6.94 19.21 -9.13
N VAL A 185 -7.47 17.99 -9.08
CA VAL A 185 -6.69 16.75 -9.02
C VAL A 185 -6.24 16.27 -10.42
N THR A 186 -6.81 16.79 -11.50
CA THR A 186 -6.55 16.26 -12.85
C THR A 186 -5.32 16.85 -13.54
N SER A 187 -4.85 18.05 -13.18
CA SER A 187 -3.81 18.76 -13.96
C SER A 187 -2.39 18.58 -13.43
N HIS A 188 -2.19 18.51 -12.12
CA HIS A 188 -0.84 18.39 -11.54
C HIS A 188 -0.39 16.95 -11.27
N CYS A 189 -1.27 15.95 -11.49
CA CYS A 189 -1.10 14.63 -10.90
C CYS A 189 -0.84 13.44 -11.85
N LEU A 190 -0.65 13.72 -13.14
CA LEU A 190 -0.43 12.68 -14.16
C LEU A 190 0.99 12.72 -14.74
N GLN A 191 2.02 12.70 -13.89
CA GLN A 191 3.36 12.33 -14.36
C GLN A 191 3.41 10.81 -14.48
N LYS A 192 3.17 10.30 -15.69
CA LYS A 192 3.19 8.88 -16.04
C LYS A 192 4.58 8.28 -15.68
N PRO A 193 4.66 7.26 -14.81
CA PRO A 193 5.93 6.57 -14.59
C PRO A 193 6.36 5.91 -15.90
N ARG A 194 7.60 6.18 -16.33
CA ARG A 194 8.17 5.85 -17.64
C ARG A 194 8.24 4.34 -17.97
N ALA A 195 7.82 3.46 -17.07
CA ALA A 195 7.89 2.00 -17.19
C ALA A 195 6.52 1.29 -17.31
N TRP A 196 5.45 1.99 -17.67
CA TRP A 196 4.13 1.37 -17.86
C TRP A 196 4.00 0.75 -19.26
N ASN A 197 4.39 -0.52 -19.40
CA ASN A 197 3.96 -1.34 -20.53
C ASN A 197 2.50 -1.78 -20.29
N LEU A 198 1.60 -1.51 -21.25
CA LEU A 198 0.19 -1.92 -21.20
C LEU A 198 0.02 -3.43 -20.96
N GLN A 199 0.93 -4.24 -21.48
CA GLN A 199 0.92 -5.70 -21.31
C GLN A 199 1.25 -6.11 -19.87
N ALA A 200 2.24 -5.46 -19.25
CA ALA A 200 2.60 -5.71 -17.85
C ALA A 200 1.48 -5.27 -16.90
N LEU A 201 0.83 -4.14 -17.21
CA LEU A 201 -0.33 -3.67 -16.46
C LEU A 201 -1.52 -4.63 -16.58
N GLN A 202 -1.77 -5.17 -17.78
CA GLN A 202 -2.84 -6.15 -18.00
C GLN A 202 -2.60 -7.42 -17.18
N VAL A 203 -1.39 -7.98 -17.20
CA VAL A 203 -1.04 -9.19 -16.43
C VAL A 203 -1.15 -8.93 -14.93
N TRP A 204 -0.68 -7.77 -14.46
CA TRP A 204 -0.84 -7.37 -13.06
C TRP A 204 -2.30 -7.18 -12.67
N PHE A 205 -3.10 -6.54 -13.53
CA PHE A 205 -4.52 -6.33 -13.26
C PHE A 205 -5.26 -7.67 -13.18
N GLN A 206 -4.93 -8.64 -14.03
CA GLN A 206 -5.53 -9.97 -13.96
C GLN A 206 -5.19 -10.71 -12.66
N SER A 207 -3.97 -10.56 -12.12
CA SER A 207 -3.59 -11.19 -10.85
C SER A 207 -4.22 -10.50 -9.63
N VAL A 208 -4.52 -9.21 -9.75
CA VAL A 208 -5.03 -8.36 -8.67
C VAL A 208 -6.56 -8.26 -8.64
N ALA A 209 -7.22 -8.26 -9.80
CA ALA A 209 -8.65 -7.98 -9.94
C ALA A 209 -9.55 -8.98 -9.21
N VAL A 210 -9.05 -10.20 -8.98
CA VAL A 210 -9.75 -11.28 -8.27
C VAL A 210 -9.58 -11.18 -6.74
N THR A 211 -8.65 -10.34 -6.27
CA THR A 211 -8.32 -10.29 -4.85
C THR A 211 -9.39 -9.54 -4.06
N LYS A 212 -9.71 -10.09 -2.88
CA LYS A 212 -10.63 -9.46 -1.92
C LYS A 212 -10.23 -8.01 -1.62
N ASN A 213 -8.94 -7.76 -1.41
CA ASN A 213 -8.42 -6.43 -1.07
C ASN A 213 -8.62 -5.40 -2.19
N PHE A 214 -8.38 -5.79 -3.46
CA PHE A 214 -8.60 -4.89 -4.58
C PHE A 214 -10.08 -4.50 -4.74
N ILE A 215 -10.98 -5.47 -4.59
CA ILE A 215 -12.43 -5.25 -4.63
C ILE A 215 -12.85 -4.26 -3.54
N TYR A 216 -12.37 -4.43 -2.29
CA TYR A 216 -12.66 -3.48 -1.21
C TYR A 216 -12.03 -2.10 -1.46
N SER A 217 -10.89 -2.01 -2.15
CA SER A 217 -10.32 -0.72 -2.57
C SER A 217 -11.25 0.03 -3.53
N ILE A 218 -11.78 -0.65 -4.55
CA ILE A 218 -12.72 -0.04 -5.52
C ILE A 218 -14.04 0.32 -4.83
N TYR A 219 -14.54 -0.57 -3.97
CA TYR A 219 -15.70 -0.32 -3.12
C TYR A 219 -15.53 0.99 -2.36
N CYS A 220 -14.38 1.18 -1.72
CA CYS A 220 -14.13 2.38 -0.95
C CYS A 220 -14.01 3.64 -1.79
N LEU A 221 -13.33 3.57 -2.94
CA LEU A 221 -13.20 4.70 -3.86
C LEU A 221 -14.57 5.24 -4.34
N THR A 222 -15.53 4.35 -4.52
CA THR A 222 -16.90 4.66 -4.95
C THR A 222 -17.64 5.56 -3.94
N PHE A 223 -17.40 5.37 -2.65
CA PHE A 223 -18.07 6.12 -1.57
C PHE A 223 -17.25 7.31 -1.05
N VAL A 224 -15.94 7.33 -1.26
CA VAL A 224 -15.08 8.48 -0.96
C VAL A 224 -15.39 9.66 -1.89
N THR A 225 -15.52 9.38 -3.18
CA THR A 225 -15.70 10.41 -4.23
C THR A 225 -17.11 10.96 -4.30
N SER A 226 -18.07 10.32 -3.64
CA SER A 226 -19.47 10.72 -3.68
C SER A 226 -19.89 11.60 -2.50
N ASN A 227 -20.87 12.47 -2.74
CA ASN A 227 -21.51 13.26 -1.68
C ASN A 227 -22.62 12.50 -0.94
N LEU A 228 -22.99 11.31 -1.44
CA LEU A 228 -24.05 10.47 -0.90
C LEU A 228 -23.53 9.64 0.29
N CYS A 229 -23.88 10.05 1.50
CA CYS A 229 -23.46 9.37 2.74
C CYS A 229 -24.51 8.32 3.16
N LEU A 230 -24.43 7.12 2.60
CA LEU A 230 -25.26 5.99 3.03
C LEU A 230 -24.56 5.25 4.16
N LYS A 231 -24.96 5.50 5.42
CA LYS A 231 -24.37 4.82 6.60
C LYS A 231 -24.37 3.29 6.49
N PHE A 232 -25.35 2.72 5.77
CA PHE A 232 -25.44 1.28 5.49
C PHE A 232 -24.20 0.73 4.76
N ALA A 233 -23.51 1.57 3.98
CA ALA A 233 -22.28 1.21 3.27
C ALA A 233 -21.09 0.88 4.19
N LEU A 234 -21.17 1.24 5.48
CA LEU A 234 -20.12 0.92 6.46
C LEU A 234 -20.19 -0.52 6.99
N ILE A 235 -21.30 -1.23 6.80
CA ILE A 235 -21.48 -2.59 7.34
C ILE A 235 -20.41 -3.56 6.79
N PRO A 236 -20.12 -3.62 5.48
CA PRO A 236 -19.03 -4.43 4.93
C PRO A 236 -17.65 -4.09 5.50
N ILE A 237 -17.39 -2.79 5.70
CA ILE A 237 -16.11 -2.30 6.23
C ILE A 237 -15.93 -2.67 7.69
N LEU A 238 -17.00 -2.59 8.48
CA LEU A 238 -16.99 -3.07 9.86
C LEU A 238 -16.71 -4.57 9.93
N CYS A 239 -17.38 -5.37 9.10
CA CYS A 239 -17.15 -6.82 9.07
C CYS A 239 -15.69 -7.14 8.72
N LEU A 240 -15.12 -6.44 7.73
CA LEU A 240 -13.73 -6.63 7.30
C LEU A 240 -12.73 -6.22 8.40
N SER A 241 -12.85 -5.00 8.92
CA SER A 241 -11.94 -4.48 9.94
C SER A 241 -12.01 -5.30 11.23
N LEU A 242 -13.20 -5.75 11.64
CA LEU A 242 -13.39 -6.65 12.79
C LEU A 242 -12.66 -7.98 12.60
N GLN A 243 -12.70 -8.58 11.41
CA GLN A 243 -11.95 -9.81 11.12
C GLN A 243 -10.43 -9.61 11.25
N HIS A 244 -9.89 -8.50 10.75
CA HIS A 244 -8.45 -8.21 10.85
C HIS A 244 -8.02 -7.94 12.30
N VAL A 245 -8.80 -7.15 13.02
CA VAL A 245 -8.56 -6.82 14.44
C VAL A 245 -8.60 -8.08 15.30
N ALA A 246 -9.65 -8.90 15.17
CA ALA A 246 -9.81 -10.13 15.97
C ALA A 246 -8.65 -11.11 15.77
N LYS A 247 -8.22 -11.33 14.52
CA LYS A 247 -7.09 -12.21 14.20
C LYS A 247 -5.78 -11.70 14.80
N PHE A 248 -5.51 -10.39 14.72
CA PHE A 248 -4.30 -9.81 15.29
C PHE A 248 -4.29 -9.88 16.81
N LEU A 249 -5.41 -9.54 17.45
CA LEU A 249 -5.56 -9.62 18.92
C LEU A 249 -5.28 -11.03 19.42
N ARG A 250 -5.89 -12.04 18.79
CA ARG A 250 -5.71 -13.44 19.16
C ARG A 250 -4.26 -13.90 18.98
N ARG A 251 -3.60 -13.51 17.89
CA ARG A 251 -2.21 -13.92 17.61
C ARG A 251 -1.22 -13.32 18.60
N ASN A 252 -1.37 -12.05 18.96
CA ASN A 252 -0.36 -11.30 19.72
C ASN A 252 -0.65 -11.22 21.22
N PHE A 253 -1.92 -11.19 21.63
CA PHE A 253 -2.34 -10.93 23.01
C PHE A 253 -2.98 -12.13 23.72
N SER A 254 -2.92 -13.33 23.14
CA SER A 254 -3.50 -14.56 23.71
C SER A 254 -3.06 -14.87 25.15
N ARG A 255 -1.85 -14.44 25.53
CA ARG A 255 -1.30 -14.63 26.88
C ARG A 255 -1.68 -13.54 27.88
N SER A 256 -2.26 -12.42 27.43
CA SER A 256 -2.57 -11.29 28.30
C SER A 256 -3.89 -11.51 29.07
N THR A 257 -3.91 -11.13 30.34
CA THR A 257 -5.08 -11.31 31.21
C THR A 257 -6.26 -10.43 30.79
N LEU A 258 -6.00 -9.23 30.27
CA LEU A 258 -7.03 -8.33 29.74
C LEU A 258 -7.74 -8.89 28.50
N TYR A 259 -6.97 -9.50 27.58
CA TYR A 259 -7.55 -10.17 26.42
C TYR A 259 -8.45 -11.33 26.84
N ARG A 260 -7.94 -12.21 27.72
CA ARG A 260 -8.70 -13.37 28.22
C ARG A 260 -9.98 -12.98 28.94
N LYS A 261 -9.97 -11.87 29.67
CA LYS A 261 -11.14 -11.43 30.46
C LYS A 261 -12.24 -10.79 29.61
N TYR A 262 -11.92 -10.04 28.57
CA TYR A 262 -12.91 -9.20 27.86
C TYR A 262 -13.04 -9.48 26.36
N LEU A 263 -12.00 -9.96 25.68
CA LEU A 263 -11.93 -9.99 24.22
C LEU A 263 -11.78 -11.40 23.63
N GLU A 264 -11.38 -12.39 24.44
CA GLU A 264 -11.17 -13.78 23.99
C GLU A 264 -12.43 -14.38 23.38
N GLU A 265 -13.56 -14.35 24.11
CA GLU A 265 -14.82 -14.91 23.63
C GLU A 265 -15.29 -14.24 22.33
N ALA A 266 -15.26 -12.91 22.26
CA ALA A 266 -15.64 -12.16 21.07
C ALA A 266 -14.73 -12.46 19.87
N CYS A 267 -13.40 -12.52 20.08
CA CYS A 267 -12.46 -12.82 19.00
C CYS A 267 -12.59 -14.26 18.50
N VAL A 268 -12.83 -15.22 19.39
CA VAL A 268 -13.09 -16.61 19.03
C VAL A 268 -14.40 -16.70 18.24
N TRP A 269 -15.46 -16.04 18.69
CA TRP A 269 -16.73 -15.99 17.97
C TRP A 269 -16.57 -15.43 16.55
N VAL A 270 -15.82 -14.34 16.37
CA VAL A 270 -15.56 -13.74 15.05
C VAL A 270 -14.84 -14.73 14.12
N ASP A 271 -13.84 -15.46 14.64
CA ASP A 271 -13.05 -16.41 13.86
C ASP A 271 -13.87 -17.66 13.47
N SER A 272 -14.71 -18.13 14.39
CA SER A 272 -15.64 -19.25 14.14
C SER A 272 -16.79 -18.90 13.19
N ASN A 273 -17.17 -17.62 13.07
CA ASN A 273 -18.31 -17.16 12.29
C ASN A 273 -17.92 -16.32 11.05
N THR A 274 -16.72 -16.53 10.50
CA THR A 274 -16.23 -15.81 9.31
C THR A 274 -17.16 -15.94 8.09
N THR A 275 -17.84 -17.07 7.94
CA THR A 275 -18.85 -17.32 6.90
C THR A 275 -20.08 -16.44 7.11
N THR A 276 -20.62 -16.38 8.32
CA THR A 276 -21.76 -15.53 8.69
C THR A 276 -21.47 -14.06 8.46
N LEU A 277 -20.27 -13.57 8.86
CA LEU A 277 -19.85 -12.20 8.58
C LEU A 277 -19.76 -11.92 7.06
N SER A 278 -19.28 -12.88 6.28
CA SER A 278 -19.19 -12.74 4.82
C SER A 278 -20.57 -12.74 4.16
N ILE A 279 -21.50 -13.57 4.64
CA ILE A 279 -22.91 -13.54 4.20
C ILE A 279 -23.54 -12.19 4.53
N LEU A 280 -23.37 -11.69 5.75
CA LEU A 280 -23.88 -10.39 6.17
C LEU A 280 -23.32 -9.25 5.29
N SER A 281 -22.01 -9.26 5.05
CA SER A 281 -21.35 -8.30 4.15
C SER A 281 -21.96 -8.33 2.75
N SER A 282 -22.11 -9.51 2.14
CA SER A 282 -22.67 -9.64 0.79
C SER A 282 -24.14 -9.25 0.70
N GLN A 283 -24.94 -9.52 1.73
CA GLN A 283 -26.32 -9.03 1.78
C GLN A 283 -26.36 -7.51 1.90
N ALA A 284 -25.48 -6.91 2.71
CA ALA A 284 -25.37 -5.47 2.84
C ALA A 284 -24.89 -4.81 1.53
N GLU A 285 -23.92 -5.41 0.84
CA GLU A 285 -23.42 -4.97 -0.47
C GLU A 285 -24.55 -4.99 -1.52
N ILE A 286 -25.32 -6.07 -1.61
CA ILE A 286 -26.46 -6.14 -2.53
C ILE A 286 -27.56 -5.14 -2.15
N GLY A 287 -27.91 -5.06 -0.86
CA GLY A 287 -28.87 -4.08 -0.34
C GLY A 287 -28.48 -2.64 -0.67
N LEU A 288 -27.19 -2.32 -0.61
CA LEU A 288 -26.66 -1.02 -0.98
C LEU A 288 -26.85 -0.72 -2.48
N GLY A 289 -26.76 -1.73 -3.33
CA GLY A 289 -27.05 -1.60 -4.76
C GLY A 289 -28.49 -1.17 -5.03
N PHE A 290 -29.44 -1.77 -4.30
CA PHE A 290 -30.85 -1.37 -4.35
C PHE A 290 -31.07 0.02 -3.75
N LEU A 291 -30.42 0.36 -2.64
CA LEU A 291 -30.50 1.71 -2.06
C LEU A 291 -29.99 2.77 -3.04
N LEU A 292 -28.94 2.48 -3.81
CA LEU A 292 -28.46 3.37 -4.86
C LEU A 292 -29.48 3.53 -5.99
N ILE A 293 -30.17 2.46 -6.41
CA ILE A 293 -31.27 2.58 -7.39
C ILE A 293 -32.37 3.49 -6.83
N ILE A 294 -32.80 3.28 -5.58
CA ILE A 294 -33.82 4.10 -4.93
C ILE A 294 -33.35 5.57 -4.85
N SER A 295 -32.07 5.80 -4.57
CA SER A 295 -31.50 7.15 -4.51
C SER A 295 -31.56 7.91 -5.83
N LEU A 296 -31.67 7.23 -6.98
CA LEU A 296 -31.82 7.88 -8.29
C LEU A 296 -33.15 8.63 -8.43
N PHE A 297 -34.17 8.21 -7.68
CA PHE A 297 -35.47 8.88 -7.62
C PHE A 297 -35.50 10.06 -6.63
N SER A 298 -34.39 10.31 -5.92
CA SER A 298 -34.23 11.44 -5.01
C SER A 298 -33.59 12.65 -5.68
N TRP A 299 -33.65 13.81 -5.03
CA TRP A 299 -33.03 15.05 -5.48
C TRP A 299 -31.50 14.99 -5.48
N GLN A 300 -30.89 14.10 -4.67
CA GLN A 300 -29.43 13.86 -4.63
C GLN A 300 -28.99 12.70 -5.53
N ARG A 301 -29.58 12.59 -6.73
CA ARG A 301 -29.27 11.52 -7.68
C ARG A 301 -27.82 11.58 -8.16
N ASN A 302 -27.13 10.44 -8.11
CA ASN A 302 -25.80 10.27 -8.67
C ASN A 302 -25.76 9.03 -9.58
N VAL A 303 -26.12 9.24 -10.85
CA VAL A 303 -26.25 8.16 -11.85
C VAL A 303 -24.91 7.46 -12.09
N ILE A 304 -23.81 8.21 -12.12
CA ILE A 304 -22.46 7.68 -12.33
C ILE A 304 -22.08 6.73 -11.19
N GLN A 305 -22.34 7.13 -9.94
CA GLN A 305 -22.06 6.29 -8.77
C GLN A 305 -22.89 5.00 -8.79
N ALA A 306 -24.19 5.09 -9.09
CA ALA A 306 -25.04 3.91 -9.18
C ALA A 306 -24.52 2.96 -10.28
N PHE A 307 -24.23 3.47 -11.47
CA PHE A 307 -23.68 2.65 -12.55
C PHE A 307 -22.35 1.99 -12.17
N MET A 308 -21.40 2.76 -11.63
CA MET A 308 -20.10 2.26 -11.20
C MET A 308 -20.22 1.19 -10.10
N TYR A 309 -21.13 1.38 -9.15
CA TYR A 309 -21.37 0.42 -8.08
C TYR A 309 -22.02 -0.88 -8.58
N TRP A 310 -22.94 -0.80 -9.55
CA TRP A 310 -23.52 -1.99 -10.16
C TRP A 310 -22.51 -2.79 -11.00
N GLN A 311 -21.53 -2.12 -11.64
CA GLN A 311 -20.38 -2.80 -12.24
C GLN A 311 -19.50 -3.48 -11.18
N LEU A 312 -19.31 -2.85 -10.02
CA LEU A 312 -18.59 -3.47 -8.92
C LEU A 312 -19.31 -4.71 -8.38
N LEU A 313 -20.64 -4.67 -8.17
CA LEU A 313 -21.36 -5.90 -7.76
C LEU A 313 -21.23 -7.01 -8.80
N LYS A 314 -21.25 -6.65 -10.09
CA LYS A 314 -21.05 -7.63 -11.17
C LYS A 314 -19.67 -8.27 -11.07
N LEU A 315 -18.63 -7.47 -10.80
CA LEU A 315 -17.29 -7.98 -10.48
C LEU A 315 -17.31 -8.90 -9.25
N MET A 316 -17.98 -8.52 -8.15
CA MET A 316 -18.07 -9.34 -6.93
C MET A 316 -18.84 -10.65 -7.12
N TYR A 317 -19.81 -10.66 -8.03
CA TYR A 317 -20.57 -11.84 -8.43
C TYR A 317 -19.71 -12.87 -9.18
N GLN A 318 -18.73 -12.40 -9.96
CA GLN A 318 -17.84 -13.23 -10.76
C GLN A 318 -16.53 -13.58 -10.04
N ALA A 319 -16.03 -12.70 -9.18
CA ALA A 319 -14.74 -12.86 -8.53
C ALA A 319 -14.72 -14.05 -7.55
N PRO A 320 -13.81 -15.03 -7.70
CA PRO A 320 -13.73 -16.22 -6.84
C PRO A 320 -13.77 -15.96 -5.34
N ALA A 321 -13.16 -14.86 -4.86
CA ALA A 321 -13.10 -14.53 -3.44
C ALA A 321 -14.46 -14.19 -2.81
N THR A 322 -15.44 -13.74 -3.61
CA THR A 322 -16.73 -13.20 -3.14
C THR A 322 -17.94 -13.81 -3.84
N ALA A 323 -17.73 -14.49 -4.97
CA ALA A 323 -18.77 -15.01 -5.84
C ALA A 323 -19.74 -15.93 -5.10
N GLY A 324 -19.24 -16.89 -4.31
CA GLY A 324 -20.10 -17.85 -3.61
C GLY A 324 -21.14 -17.18 -2.70
N TYR A 325 -20.73 -16.17 -1.94
CA TYR A 325 -21.64 -15.44 -1.05
C TYR A 325 -22.64 -14.59 -1.83
N HIS A 326 -22.20 -13.88 -2.87
CA HIS A 326 -23.07 -13.06 -3.71
C HIS A 326 -24.08 -13.88 -4.51
N GLN A 327 -23.63 -14.98 -5.13
CA GLN A 327 -24.49 -15.90 -5.87
C GLN A 327 -25.55 -16.52 -4.95
N SER A 328 -25.17 -16.94 -3.74
CA SER A 328 -26.11 -17.46 -2.75
C SER A 328 -27.17 -16.43 -2.35
N ALA A 329 -26.77 -15.17 -2.19
CA ALA A 329 -27.65 -14.06 -1.86
C ALA A 329 -28.64 -13.76 -2.99
N TRP A 330 -28.15 -13.65 -4.24
CA TRP A 330 -29.01 -13.48 -5.41
C TRP A 330 -29.97 -14.65 -5.62
N ALA A 331 -29.53 -15.89 -5.40
CA ALA A 331 -30.39 -17.06 -5.48
C ALA A 331 -31.50 -17.04 -4.42
N ARG A 332 -31.21 -16.53 -3.20
CA ARG A 332 -32.22 -16.35 -2.15
C ARG A 332 -33.24 -15.29 -2.52
N ILE A 333 -32.79 -14.14 -3.03
CA ILE A 333 -33.64 -13.07 -3.52
C ILE A 333 -34.55 -13.59 -4.64
N GLY A 334 -33.99 -14.28 -5.64
CA GLY A 334 -34.76 -14.84 -6.75
C GLY A 334 -35.83 -15.82 -6.30
N ARG A 335 -35.54 -16.70 -5.33
CA ARG A 335 -36.54 -17.64 -4.78
C ARG A 335 -37.74 -16.94 -4.13
N ILE A 336 -37.53 -15.79 -3.50
CA ILE A 336 -38.59 -15.02 -2.82
C ILE A 336 -39.36 -14.16 -3.83
N ILE A 337 -38.66 -13.46 -4.72
CA ILE A 337 -39.25 -12.42 -5.57
C ILE A 337 -39.86 -12.99 -6.85
N ASN A 338 -39.25 -14.01 -7.48
CA ASN A 338 -39.76 -14.58 -8.74
C ASN A 338 -41.22 -15.05 -8.68
N PRO A 339 -41.70 -15.76 -7.62
CA PRO A 339 -43.11 -16.13 -7.56
C PRO A 339 -44.03 -14.91 -7.42
N LEU A 340 -43.59 -13.85 -6.72
CA LEU A 340 -44.35 -12.61 -6.56
C LEU A 340 -44.45 -11.83 -7.87
N ILE A 341 -43.36 -11.72 -8.63
CA ILE A 341 -43.35 -11.07 -9.94
C ILE A 341 -44.32 -11.77 -10.88
N ARG A 342 -44.24 -13.10 -10.98
CA ARG A 342 -45.12 -13.88 -11.85
C ARG A 342 -46.60 -13.72 -11.49
N ARG A 343 -46.90 -13.54 -10.20
CA ARG A 343 -48.29 -13.41 -9.71
C ARG A 343 -48.84 -11.99 -9.84
N TYR A 344 -48.06 -10.97 -9.50
CA TYR A 344 -48.56 -9.60 -9.32
C TYR A 344 -48.02 -8.58 -10.32
N ALA A 345 -46.89 -8.85 -10.98
CA ALA A 345 -46.24 -7.89 -11.87
C ALA A 345 -45.60 -8.56 -13.10
N PRO A 346 -46.36 -9.30 -13.93
CA PRO A 346 -45.80 -10.05 -15.06
C PRO A 346 -45.13 -9.15 -16.10
N PHE A 347 -45.50 -7.87 -16.18
CA PHE A 347 -44.86 -6.88 -17.04
C PHE A 347 -43.37 -6.66 -16.72
N LEU A 348 -42.92 -6.98 -15.51
CA LEU A 348 -41.50 -6.88 -15.12
C LEU A 348 -40.64 -8.03 -15.68
N ASN A 349 -41.23 -9.10 -16.22
CA ASN A 349 -40.46 -10.23 -16.74
C ASN A 349 -39.53 -9.82 -17.89
N THR A 350 -40.02 -8.98 -18.82
CA THR A 350 -39.23 -8.49 -19.97
C THR A 350 -38.03 -7.65 -19.54
N PRO A 351 -38.16 -6.57 -18.74
CA PRO A 351 -37.01 -5.79 -18.29
C PRO A 351 -36.07 -6.60 -17.40
N ILE A 352 -36.57 -7.50 -16.54
CA ILE A 352 -35.72 -8.35 -15.70
C ILE A 352 -34.88 -9.30 -16.57
N THR A 353 -35.47 -9.90 -17.61
CA THR A 353 -34.73 -10.78 -18.54
C THR A 353 -33.63 -10.02 -19.28
N ALA A 354 -33.90 -8.76 -19.68
CA ALA A 354 -32.90 -7.90 -20.31
C ALA A 354 -31.75 -7.58 -19.33
N ILE A 355 -32.07 -7.24 -18.08
CA ILE A 355 -31.08 -6.98 -17.03
C ILE A 355 -30.25 -8.24 -16.73
N GLN A 356 -30.88 -9.41 -16.64
CA GLN A 356 -30.18 -10.69 -16.44
C GLN A 356 -29.19 -10.96 -17.58
N LYS A 357 -29.59 -10.74 -18.84
CA LYS A 357 -28.68 -10.87 -19.98
C LYS A 357 -27.48 -9.92 -19.87
N TRP A 358 -27.68 -8.69 -19.41
CA TRP A 358 -26.58 -7.75 -19.16
C TRP A 358 -25.70 -8.16 -17.97
N TRP A 359 -26.29 -8.77 -16.94
CA TRP A 359 -25.59 -9.24 -15.74
C TRP A 359 -24.64 -10.40 -16.02
N PHE A 360 -25.07 -11.34 -16.86
CA PHE A 360 -24.33 -12.57 -17.17
C PHE A 360 -23.40 -12.48 -18.38
N ARG A 361 -23.53 -11.44 -19.21
CA ARG A 361 -22.51 -11.08 -20.21
C ARG A 361 -21.28 -10.53 -19.53
#